data_AF-A0A9D9YH93-F1
#
_entry.id   AF-A0A9D9YH93-F1
#
_cell.length_a   1.000
_cell.length_b   1.000
_cell.length_c   1.000
_cell.angle_alpha   90.00
_cell.angle_beta   90.00
_cell.angle_gamma   90.00
#
_symmetry.space_group_name_H-M   'P 1'
#
loop_
_entity.id
_entity.type
_entity.pdbx_description
1 polymer ?
#
loop_
_entity_poly.entity_id
_entity_poly.type
_entity_poly.pdbx_seq_one_letter_code
_entity_poly.pdbx_strand_id
1 'polypeptide(L)'
;KSKKQVVIVGIKQKTVLYTGGGTKSEWLAASGINSAYWGYVDAIVSRESGWNPNATNASSGACGLAQALPCSKVPGNGYNPIDSLRWMNTYVSRYGGWEGAYNFWQANHWY
;
A
#
# COMPACT_ATOMS: atom_id res chain seq x y z
N LYS A 1 -16.84 -23.74 10.27
CA LYS A 1 -15.48 -24.26 10.61
C LYS A 1 -14.49 -23.11 10.47
N SER A 2 -13.77 -22.80 11.56
CA SER A 2 -12.84 -21.67 11.67
C SER A 2 -11.67 -21.80 10.69
N LYS A 3 -11.38 -20.75 9.91
CA LYS A 3 -10.16 -20.70 9.10
C LYS A 3 -8.99 -20.39 10.03
N LYS A 4 -8.18 -21.41 10.30
CA LYS A 4 -6.98 -21.34 11.14
C LYS A 4 -6.01 -20.30 10.56
N GLN A 5 -5.75 -19.27 11.34
CA GLN A 5 -4.59 -18.40 11.17
C GLN A 5 -3.37 -19.15 11.70
N VAL A 6 -2.41 -19.45 10.82
CA VAL A 6 -1.14 -20.07 11.21
C VAL A 6 -0.20 -18.95 11.69
N VAL A 7 0.27 -19.02 12.94
CA VAL A 7 1.25 -18.10 13.56
C VAL A 7 2.49 -18.95 13.95
N ILE A 8 3.47 -19.13 13.04
CA ILE A 8 4.81 -18.52 12.88
C ILE A 8 5.82 -18.78 14.02
N VAL A 9 6.99 -19.38 13.69
CA VAL A 9 8.28 -19.11 14.36
C VAL A 9 9.42 -19.13 13.31
N GLY A 10 10.08 -17.99 13.05
CA GLY A 10 11.47 -17.97 12.52
C GLY A 10 11.77 -17.65 11.05
N ILE A 11 10.89 -17.04 10.25
CA ILE A 11 11.17 -16.82 8.80
C ILE A 11 10.73 -15.40 8.38
N LYS A 12 11.54 -14.70 7.55
CA LYS A 12 11.14 -13.44 6.89
C LYS A 12 9.70 -13.59 6.41
N GLN A 13 8.76 -12.78 6.91
CA GLN A 13 7.34 -12.92 6.60
C GLN A 13 7.16 -13.03 5.08
N LYS A 14 6.69 -14.20 4.63
CA LYS A 14 6.40 -14.43 3.23
C LYS A 14 5.25 -13.51 2.86
N THR A 15 5.47 -12.57 1.94
CA THR A 15 4.40 -11.75 1.39
C THR A 15 3.39 -12.67 0.72
N VAL A 16 2.16 -12.72 1.25
CA VAL A 16 1.07 -13.58 0.74
C VAL A 16 0.00 -12.72 0.10
N LEU A 17 -0.58 -13.18 -1.00
CA LEU A 17 -1.65 -12.45 -1.69
C LEU A 17 -2.81 -12.19 -0.73
N TYR A 18 -3.38 -10.99 -0.84
CA TYR A 18 -4.54 -10.57 -0.09
C TYR A 18 -5.82 -11.19 -0.65
N THR A 19 -6.66 -11.70 0.25
CA THR A 19 -7.94 -12.36 -0.08
C THR A 19 -9.12 -11.83 0.74
N GLY A 20 -8.92 -10.74 1.49
CA GLY A 20 -9.87 -10.21 2.47
C GLY A 20 -11.02 -9.37 1.89
N GLY A 21 -11.00 -9.03 0.60
CA GLY A 21 -11.99 -8.16 -0.03
C GLY A 21 -11.99 -6.73 0.51
N GLY A 22 -13.07 -5.99 0.30
CA GLY A 22 -13.23 -4.62 0.78
C GLY A 22 -13.06 -3.55 -0.30
N THR A 23 -13.38 -2.33 0.10
CA THR A 23 -13.42 -1.14 -0.74
C THR A 23 -12.29 -0.18 -0.39
N LYS A 24 -11.98 0.74 -1.31
CA LYS A 24 -10.98 1.79 -1.10
C LYS A 24 -11.22 2.56 0.20
N SER A 25 -12.47 2.95 0.46
CA SER A 25 -12.87 3.72 1.64
C SER A 25 -12.69 2.93 2.93
N GLU A 26 -13.02 1.64 2.95
CA GLU A 26 -12.80 0.78 4.12
C GLU A 26 -11.31 0.66 4.45
N TRP A 27 -10.47 0.46 3.44
CA TRP A 27 -9.01 0.37 3.64
C TRP A 27 -8.42 1.71 4.08
N LEU A 28 -8.87 2.83 3.50
CA LEU A 28 -8.44 4.16 3.90
C LEU A 28 -8.82 4.47 5.34
N ALA A 29 -10.07 4.21 5.73
CA ALA A 29 -10.53 4.37 7.11
C ALA A 29 -9.70 3.53 8.09
N ALA A 30 -9.43 2.26 7.76
CA ALA A 30 -8.64 1.37 8.61
C ALA A 30 -7.13 1.68 8.63
N SER A 31 -6.62 2.38 7.60
CA SER A 31 -5.21 2.79 7.52
C SER A 31 -4.85 3.88 8.54
N GLY A 32 -5.82 4.70 8.96
CA GLY A 32 -5.60 5.85 9.83
C GLY A 32 -5.11 7.11 9.10
N ILE A 33 -5.07 7.11 7.76
CA ILE A 33 -4.81 8.32 6.98
C ILE A 33 -5.96 9.30 7.18
N ASN A 34 -5.64 10.55 7.53
CA ASN A 34 -6.64 11.61 7.70
C ASN A 34 -7.47 11.76 6.42
N SER A 35 -8.80 11.79 6.56
CA SER A 35 -9.75 11.88 5.45
C SER A 35 -9.56 13.11 4.57
N ALA A 36 -8.98 14.18 5.12
CA ALA A 36 -8.60 15.37 4.34
C ALA A 36 -7.63 15.06 3.19
N TYR A 37 -6.84 13.98 3.29
CA TYR A 37 -5.87 13.60 2.27
C TYR A 37 -6.35 12.49 1.32
N TRP A 38 -7.52 11.90 1.53
CA TRP A 38 -7.97 10.73 0.76
C TRP A 38 -8.04 10.98 -0.75
N GLY A 39 -8.32 12.21 -1.19
CA GLY A 39 -8.28 12.57 -2.61
C GLY A 39 -6.88 12.42 -3.22
N TYR A 40 -5.84 12.85 -2.52
CA TYR A 40 -4.45 12.67 -2.96
C TYR A 40 -4.04 11.19 -2.91
N VAL A 41 -4.48 10.46 -1.89
CA VAL A 41 -4.22 9.01 -1.78
C VAL A 41 -4.84 8.28 -2.96
N ASP A 42 -6.11 8.54 -3.28
CA ASP A 42 -6.80 7.91 -4.42
C ASP A 42 -6.12 8.24 -5.73
N ALA A 43 -5.67 9.49 -5.92
CA ALA A 43 -4.94 9.88 -7.12
C ALA A 43 -3.65 9.08 -7.27
N ILE A 44 -2.81 9.00 -6.24
CA ILE A 44 -1.53 8.29 -6.32
C ILE A 44 -1.75 6.76 -6.43
N VAL A 45 -2.52 6.17 -5.52
CA VAL A 45 -2.75 4.70 -5.47
C VAL A 45 -3.42 4.18 -6.74
N SER A 46 -4.32 4.95 -7.36
CA SER A 46 -4.93 4.57 -8.64
C SER A 46 -3.89 4.41 -9.75
N ARG A 47 -2.80 5.18 -9.73
CA ARG A 47 -1.73 5.13 -10.72
C ARG A 47 -0.71 4.04 -10.40
N GLU A 48 -0.40 3.86 -9.11
CA GLU A 48 0.53 2.82 -8.67
C GLU A 48 0.00 1.40 -8.92
N SER A 49 -1.28 1.15 -8.56
CA SER A 49 -1.80 -0.22 -8.51
C SER A 49 -3.19 -0.39 -9.11
N GLY A 50 -3.84 0.68 -9.57
CA GLY A 50 -5.26 0.65 -9.95
C GLY A 50 -6.16 0.22 -8.78
N TRP A 51 -5.71 0.43 -7.54
CA TRP A 51 -6.35 -0.08 -6.32
C TRP A 51 -6.45 -1.61 -6.22
N ASN A 52 -5.61 -2.35 -6.93
CA ASN A 52 -5.47 -3.79 -6.75
C ASN A 52 -4.45 -4.09 -5.64
N PRO A 53 -4.85 -4.61 -4.47
CA PRO A 53 -3.92 -4.93 -3.38
C PRO A 53 -2.91 -6.02 -3.76
N ASN A 54 -3.21 -6.83 -4.79
CA ASN A 54 -2.35 -7.88 -5.30
C ASN A 54 -1.56 -7.46 -6.55
N ALA A 55 -1.51 -6.16 -6.86
CA ALA A 55 -0.72 -5.67 -7.99
C ALA A 55 0.76 -6.00 -7.78
N THR A 56 1.38 -6.62 -8.78
CA THR A 56 2.82 -6.88 -8.82
C THR A 56 3.35 -6.43 -10.17
N ASN A 57 4.32 -5.52 -10.16
CA ASN A 57 5.03 -5.15 -11.37
C ASN A 57 5.94 -6.30 -11.82
N ALA A 58 5.71 -6.83 -13.02
CA ALA A 58 6.41 -8.02 -13.52
C ALA A 58 7.92 -7.79 -13.75
N SER A 59 8.34 -6.56 -14.06
CA SER A 59 9.73 -6.23 -14.35
C SER A 59 10.55 -5.97 -13.08
N SER A 60 9.99 -5.22 -12.12
CA SER A 60 10.71 -4.81 -10.91
C SER A 60 10.41 -5.67 -9.68
N GLY A 61 9.26 -6.33 -9.62
CA GLY A 61 8.76 -7.01 -8.42
C GLY A 61 8.18 -6.09 -7.36
N ALA A 62 7.97 -4.80 -7.67
CA ALA A 62 7.21 -3.89 -6.82
C ALA A 62 5.79 -4.42 -6.57
N CYS A 63 5.26 -4.26 -5.36
CA CYS A 63 4.05 -4.96 -4.93
C CYS A 63 3.06 -4.08 -4.14
N GLY A 64 1.80 -4.53 -4.10
CA GLY A 64 0.78 -3.96 -3.23
C GLY A 64 0.24 -2.62 -3.73
N LEU A 65 -0.59 -1.98 -2.92
CA LEU A 65 -1.18 -0.68 -3.26
C LEU A 65 -0.13 0.41 -3.47
N ALA A 66 0.95 0.36 -2.68
CA ALA A 66 2.04 1.32 -2.72
C ALA A 66 3.16 1.01 -3.72
N GLN A 67 3.07 -0.13 -4.45
CA GLN A 67 4.15 -0.63 -5.32
C GLN A 67 5.54 -0.58 -4.65
N ALA A 68 5.63 -1.11 -3.42
CA ALA A 68 6.86 -1.03 -2.63
C ALA A 68 7.95 -1.97 -3.18
N LEU A 69 9.19 -1.48 -3.27
CA LEU A 69 10.36 -2.24 -3.74
C LEU A 69 11.55 -2.22 -2.74
N PRO A 70 12.01 -3.39 -2.25
CA PRO A 70 11.32 -4.68 -2.29
C PRO A 70 10.04 -4.68 -1.47
N CYS A 71 9.12 -5.54 -1.85
CA CYS A 71 7.83 -5.76 -1.20
C CYS A 71 7.93 -5.97 0.33
N SER A 72 9.02 -6.60 0.78
CA SER A 72 9.33 -6.88 2.19
C SER A 72 9.68 -5.63 3.02
N LYS A 73 9.74 -4.43 2.42
CA LYS A 73 9.90 -3.17 3.16
C LYS A 73 8.61 -2.73 3.87
N VAL A 74 7.45 -3.21 3.41
CA VAL A 74 6.18 -2.97 4.09
C VAL A 74 6.13 -3.84 5.35
N PRO A 75 6.03 -3.26 6.56
CA PRO A 75 5.85 -4.04 7.78
C PRO A 75 4.57 -4.88 7.69
N GLY A 76 4.64 -6.15 8.11
CA GLY A 76 3.52 -7.08 7.95
C GLY A 76 3.48 -7.66 6.55
N ASN A 77 2.39 -7.44 5.82
CA ASN A 77 2.21 -8.01 4.49
C ASN A 77 2.04 -6.92 3.42
N GLY A 78 2.98 -6.81 2.49
CA GLY A 78 2.94 -5.81 1.40
C GLY A 78 1.67 -5.84 0.53
N TYR A 79 1.02 -7.00 0.39
CA TYR A 79 -0.26 -7.12 -0.32
C TYR A 79 -1.48 -6.78 0.53
N ASN A 80 -1.36 -6.72 1.86
CA ASN A 80 -2.45 -6.25 2.72
C ASN A 80 -2.65 -4.75 2.46
N PRO A 81 -3.85 -4.31 2.02
CA PRO A 81 -4.09 -2.92 1.65
C PRO A 81 -3.87 -1.95 2.81
N ILE A 82 -4.18 -2.35 4.05
CA ILE A 82 -4.02 -1.50 5.23
C ILE A 82 -2.53 -1.33 5.57
N ASP A 83 -1.76 -2.41 5.55
CA ASP A 83 -0.31 -2.37 5.80
C ASP A 83 0.40 -1.55 4.72
N SER A 84 0.01 -1.75 3.46
CA SER A 84 0.52 -1.01 2.30
C SER A 84 0.24 0.49 2.43
N LEU A 85 -1.00 0.89 2.76
CA LEU A 85 -1.39 2.30 2.95
C LEU A 85 -0.69 2.94 4.15
N ARG A 86 -0.53 2.22 5.27
CA ARG A 86 0.20 2.72 6.46
C ARG A 86 1.66 2.98 6.14
N TRP A 87 2.29 2.06 5.42
CA TRP A 87 3.66 2.24 4.96
C TRP A 87 3.77 3.43 4.01
N MET A 88 2.87 3.53 3.03
CA MET A 88 2.84 4.62 2.06
C MET A 88 2.64 5.99 2.72
N ASN A 89 1.78 6.07 3.75
CA ASN A 89 1.56 7.27 4.56
C ASN A 89 2.83 7.74 5.29
N THR A 90 3.71 6.81 5.67
CA THR A 90 5.02 7.17 6.23
C THR A 90 5.98 7.59 5.11
N TYR A 91 5.94 6.92 3.96
CA TYR A 91 6.83 7.19 2.83
C TYR A 91 6.59 8.57 2.19
N VAL A 92 5.34 9.04 2.11
CA VAL A 92 5.01 10.38 1.56
C VAL A 92 5.63 11.53 2.34
N SER A 93 6.06 11.31 3.58
CA SER A 93 6.72 12.36 4.40
C SER A 93 7.97 12.94 3.72
N ARG A 94 8.65 12.15 2.87
CA ARG A 94 9.80 12.59 2.06
C ARG A 94 9.46 13.69 1.06
N TYR A 95 8.19 13.82 0.72
CA TYR A 95 7.65 14.81 -0.20
C TYR A 95 6.90 15.92 0.52
N GLY A 96 6.92 15.97 1.85
CA GLY A 96 6.11 16.90 2.64
C GLY A 96 4.67 16.41 2.90
N GLY A 97 4.40 15.12 2.72
CA GLY A 97 3.08 14.51 2.91
C GLY A 97 2.35 14.24 1.60
N TRP A 98 1.06 13.88 1.68
CA TRP A 98 0.26 13.44 0.53
C TRP A 98 0.11 14.49 -0.57
N GLU A 99 -0.08 15.74 -0.20
CA GLU A 99 -0.19 16.85 -1.15
C GLU A 99 1.13 17.08 -1.90
N GLY A 100 2.25 17.12 -1.17
CA GLY A 100 3.56 17.31 -1.78
C GLY A 100 3.99 16.10 -2.64
N ALA A 101 3.63 14.89 -2.23
CA ALA A 101 3.78 13.68 -3.05
C ALA A 101 2.98 13.76 -4.35
N TYR A 102 1.73 14.23 -4.27
CA TYR A 102 0.89 14.42 -5.46
C TYR A 102 1.48 15.48 -6.40
N ASN A 103 1.92 16.62 -5.87
CA ASN A 103 2.53 17.69 -6.65
C ASN A 103 3.84 17.21 -7.31
N PHE A 104 4.66 16.45 -6.58
CA PHE A 104 5.87 15.84 -7.12
C PHE A 104 5.53 14.90 -8.28
N TRP A 105 4.53 14.04 -8.11
CA TRP A 105 4.08 13.14 -9.16
C TRP A 105 3.57 13.89 -10.39
N GLN A 106 2.81 14.98 -10.22
CA GLN A 106 2.32 15.80 -11.34
C GLN A 106 3.48 16.38 -12.17
N ALA A 107 4.59 16.75 -11.52
CA ALA A 107 5.75 17.33 -12.18
C ALA A 107 6.69 16.28 -12.81
N ASN A 108 6.80 15.09 -12.21
CA ASN A 108 7.84 14.12 -12.56
C ASN A 108 7.30 12.82 -13.18
N HIS A 109 6.01 12.55 -13.01
CA HIS A 109 5.35 11.29 -13.39
C HIS A 109 5.90 10.03 -12.69
N TRP A 110 6.56 10.21 -11.54
CA TRP A 110 6.98 9.15 -10.61
C TRP A 110 6.90 9.62 -9.15
N TYR A 111 6.99 8.68 -8.20
CA TYR A 111 6.86 8.89 -6.76
C TYR A 111 7.70 7.88 -5.96
#